data_AF-W7MFT1-F1
#
_entry.id   AF-W7MFT1-F1
#
_cell.length_a   1.000
_cell.length_b   1.000
_cell.length_c   1.000
_cell.angle_alpha   90.00
_cell.angle_beta   90.00
_cell.angle_gamma   90.00
#
_symmetry.space_group_name_H-M   'P 1'
#
loop_
_entity.id
_entity.type
_entity.pdbx_description
1 polymer ?
#
loop_
_entity_poly.entity_id
_entity_poly.type
_entity_poly.pdbx_seq_one_letter_code
_entity_poly.pdbx_strand_id
1 'polypeptide(L)'
;MLKAAFITALVALTTSASAWLPNTEPHAMNERDNEIFVYPLRTDPNNKRWLPATKKIRGVNLGSLFIYEPWIDSQEWANTGCEGEKSEFDCVMNKGQDVADKNFQAHWKRWINQTDLDEMLSYGLNTIRVPLGYWLKEDVDNSEHFPKAIRNVEDKLKVTSKDRLHIQMMGSLWGSGKPTEFLGDTSFTAFDDHRYLKWDTSVEVSHGAYIKKSCSDDRNTDGPTIVGEWSLAVPDDVEKTDAWNPQTQKEFYTKWFSAQVHAYEKHTLGWVFWTWKANLGDDYRWSYRDAARAGVIPKDLDSLPSVC
;
A
#
# COMPACT_ATOMS: atom_id res chain seq x y z
N MET A 1 -26.00 5.66 70.40
CA MET A 1 -25.14 6.42 69.46
C MET A 1 -25.01 5.58 68.20
N LEU A 2 -25.72 5.98 67.14
CA LEU A 2 -25.97 5.17 65.95
C LEU A 2 -24.98 5.54 64.82
N LYS A 3 -24.57 4.52 64.06
CA LYS A 3 -23.66 4.53 62.90
C LYS A 3 -24.14 5.43 61.76
N ALA A 4 -23.21 6.04 61.04
CA ALA A 4 -23.40 6.43 59.63
C ALA A 4 -22.11 6.10 58.84
N ALA A 5 -22.22 5.14 57.93
CA ALA A 5 -21.20 4.82 56.95
C ALA A 5 -21.53 5.60 55.66
N PHE A 6 -20.55 6.33 55.13
CA PHE A 6 -20.66 6.97 53.82
C PHE A 6 -20.38 5.92 52.73
N ILE A 7 -21.36 5.67 51.87
CA ILE A 7 -21.19 4.93 50.62
C ILE A 7 -21.00 5.98 49.52
N THR A 8 -19.80 6.08 48.98
CA THR A 8 -19.52 6.89 47.79
C THR A 8 -19.88 6.06 46.56
N ALA A 9 -20.93 6.45 45.84
CA ALA A 9 -21.30 5.84 44.57
C ALA A 9 -20.31 6.26 43.48
N LEU A 10 -19.58 5.28 42.93
CA LEU A 10 -18.71 5.47 41.78
C LEU A 10 -19.58 5.45 40.51
N VAL A 11 -19.76 6.61 39.88
CA VAL A 11 -20.40 6.70 38.55
C VAL A 11 -19.35 6.26 37.52
N ALA A 12 -19.48 5.04 37.00
CA ALA A 12 -18.73 4.59 35.84
C ALA A 12 -19.34 5.26 34.59
N LEU A 13 -18.67 6.30 34.08
CA LEU A 13 -18.88 6.78 32.71
C LEU A 13 -18.28 5.74 31.76
N THR A 14 -19.12 4.83 31.29
CA THR A 14 -18.77 3.93 30.18
C THR A 14 -18.74 4.76 28.90
N THR A 15 -17.57 5.23 28.49
CA THR A 15 -17.36 5.68 27.12
C THR A 15 -17.35 4.44 26.23
N SER A 16 -18.47 4.17 25.57
CA SER A 16 -18.53 3.17 24.51
C SER A 16 -17.56 3.58 23.40
N ALA A 17 -16.43 2.91 23.28
CA ALA A 17 -15.58 3.03 22.11
C ALA A 17 -16.26 2.26 20.97
N SER A 18 -17.09 2.94 20.19
CA SER A 18 -17.51 2.44 18.90
C SER A 18 -16.35 2.66 17.93
N ALA A 19 -15.57 1.60 17.69
CA ALA A 19 -14.78 1.52 16.47
C ALA A 19 -15.75 1.69 15.29
N TRP A 20 -15.33 2.43 14.27
CA TRP A 20 -16.09 2.57 13.03
C TRP A 20 -16.19 1.18 12.39
N LEU A 21 -17.32 0.51 12.61
CA LEU A 21 -17.70 -0.69 11.88
C LEU A 21 -18.32 -0.21 10.57
N PRO A 22 -17.91 -0.74 9.40
CA PRO A 22 -18.40 -0.31 8.08
C PRO A 22 -19.93 -0.44 7.82
N ASN A 23 -20.75 -0.70 8.84
CA ASN A 23 -22.16 -1.08 8.68
C ASN A 23 -23.17 -0.24 9.49
N THR A 24 -22.80 0.92 10.05
CA THR A 24 -23.74 1.68 10.92
C THR A 24 -24.45 2.87 10.29
N GLU A 25 -24.19 3.18 9.02
CA GLU A 25 -25.00 4.13 8.25
C GLU A 25 -25.53 3.38 7.02
N PRO A 26 -26.86 3.32 6.80
CA PRO A 26 -27.39 2.96 5.50
C PRO A 26 -27.09 4.14 4.59
N HIS A 27 -25.85 4.25 4.11
CA HIS A 27 -25.56 5.06 2.94
C HIS A 27 -26.48 4.51 1.85
N ALA A 28 -27.49 5.31 1.51
CA ALA A 28 -28.29 5.11 0.32
C ALA A 28 -27.29 4.92 -0.82
N MET A 29 -27.14 3.68 -1.25
CA MET A 29 -26.24 3.29 -2.34
C MET A 29 -26.66 4.14 -3.53
N ASN A 30 -25.85 5.13 -3.87
CA ASN A 30 -26.09 5.90 -5.07
C ASN A 30 -25.82 4.94 -6.24
N GLU A 31 -26.53 5.09 -7.35
CA GLU A 31 -26.42 4.19 -8.52
C GLU A 31 -24.98 4.04 -9.08
N ARG A 32 -24.03 4.90 -8.64
CA ARG A 32 -22.61 4.87 -8.99
C ARG A 32 -21.72 3.99 -8.09
N ASP A 33 -22.20 3.56 -6.92
CA ASP A 33 -21.45 2.65 -6.03
C ASP A 33 -21.40 1.20 -6.58
N ASN A 34 -22.18 0.92 -7.62
CA ASN A 34 -22.14 -0.33 -8.38
C ASN A 34 -20.86 -0.51 -9.21
N GLU A 35 -20.02 0.52 -9.37
CA GLU A 35 -18.85 0.42 -10.25
C GLU A 35 -17.52 0.14 -9.53
N ILE A 36 -17.46 0.30 -8.20
CA ILE A 36 -16.17 0.24 -7.49
C ILE A 36 -15.91 -1.14 -6.88
N PHE A 37 -16.93 -1.89 -6.45
CA PHE A 37 -16.73 -3.23 -5.87
C PHE A 37 -17.79 -4.30 -6.23
N VAL A 38 -18.79 -4.00 -7.06
CA VAL A 38 -19.82 -4.97 -7.48
C VAL A 38 -20.05 -4.91 -8.99
N TYR A 39 -19.08 -5.38 -9.78
CA TYR A 39 -19.41 -5.85 -11.13
C TYR A 39 -20.06 -7.24 -11.04
N PRO A 40 -21.23 -7.47 -11.66
CA PRO A 40 -21.85 -8.79 -11.71
C PRO A 40 -21.09 -9.68 -12.70
N LEU A 41 -19.93 -10.21 -12.30
CA LEU A 41 -19.14 -11.17 -13.08
C LEU A 41 -19.72 -12.58 -12.96
N ARG A 42 -21.03 -12.76 -13.19
CA ARG A 42 -21.71 -14.04 -12.95
C ARG A 42 -21.89 -14.91 -14.20
N THR A 43 -21.35 -14.52 -15.35
CA THR A 43 -21.57 -15.25 -16.62
C THR A 43 -20.34 -15.91 -17.23
N ASP A 44 -19.13 -15.74 -16.68
CA ASP A 44 -17.93 -16.42 -17.18
C ASP A 44 -17.33 -17.33 -16.09
N PRO A 45 -17.33 -18.66 -16.27
CA PRO A 45 -16.76 -19.63 -15.32
C PRO A 45 -15.25 -19.47 -15.09
N ASN A 46 -14.55 -18.69 -15.92
CA ASN A 46 -13.08 -18.54 -15.90
C ASN A 46 -12.60 -17.14 -15.48
N ASN A 47 -13.49 -16.23 -15.09
CA ASN A 47 -13.10 -14.86 -14.78
C ASN A 47 -12.45 -14.75 -13.39
N LYS A 48 -11.17 -14.37 -13.36
CA LYS A 48 -10.43 -14.09 -12.13
C LYS A 48 -11.07 -12.87 -11.45
N ARG A 49 -11.73 -13.09 -10.30
CA ARG A 49 -12.52 -12.14 -9.49
C ARG A 49 -11.84 -10.80 -9.12
N TRP A 50 -10.56 -10.64 -9.42
CA TRP A 50 -9.69 -9.57 -8.90
C TRP A 50 -9.10 -8.64 -9.97
N LEU A 51 -9.25 -8.94 -11.26
CA LEU A 51 -8.68 -8.11 -12.32
C LEU A 51 -9.73 -7.14 -12.86
N PRO A 52 -9.43 -5.84 -13.01
CA PRO A 52 -10.33 -4.94 -13.72
C PRO A 52 -10.49 -5.46 -15.14
N ALA A 53 -11.74 -5.65 -15.60
CA ALA A 53 -12.01 -6.25 -16.89
C ALA A 53 -11.48 -5.42 -18.09
N THR A 54 -11.19 -4.12 -17.89
CA THR A 54 -10.82 -3.20 -18.98
C THR A 54 -9.79 -2.10 -18.65
N LYS A 55 -9.45 -1.83 -17.38
CA LYS A 55 -8.54 -0.72 -16.98
C LYS A 55 -7.31 -1.22 -16.22
N LYS A 56 -6.17 -0.54 -16.38
CA LYS A 56 -4.95 -0.83 -15.61
C LYS A 56 -5.11 -0.36 -14.15
N ILE A 57 -4.43 -1.05 -13.25
CA ILE A 57 -4.30 -0.64 -11.85
C ILE A 57 -3.45 0.63 -11.81
N ARG A 58 -4.01 1.69 -11.22
CA ARG A 58 -3.34 2.96 -10.95
C ARG A 58 -3.59 3.29 -9.49
N GLY A 59 -2.59 3.07 -8.65
CA GLY A 59 -2.81 3.12 -7.21
C GLY A 59 -1.68 3.72 -6.40
N VAL A 60 -1.95 3.83 -5.10
CA VAL A 60 -0.99 4.29 -4.08
C VAL A 60 -1.02 3.35 -2.88
N ASN A 61 0.12 3.20 -2.23
CA ASN A 61 0.23 2.54 -0.94
C ASN A 61 -0.25 3.49 0.17
N LEU A 62 -0.87 2.94 1.21
CA LEU A 62 -1.17 3.65 2.45
C LEU A 62 -0.09 3.34 3.50
N GLY A 63 1.15 3.71 3.18
CA GLY A 63 2.29 3.57 4.09
C GLY A 63 2.07 4.31 5.41
N SER A 64 2.60 3.75 6.49
CA SER A 64 2.40 4.23 7.86
C SER A 64 0.94 4.34 8.31
N LEU A 65 -0.02 3.65 7.68
CA LEU A 65 -1.39 3.57 8.22
C LEU A 65 -1.50 2.51 9.32
N PHE A 66 -1.19 1.24 9.01
CA PHE A 66 -1.31 0.13 9.96
C PHE A 66 0.00 -0.63 10.21
N ILE A 67 1.04 -0.30 9.45
CA ILE A 67 2.43 -0.64 9.75
C ILE A 67 3.19 0.68 9.66
N TYR A 68 3.63 1.19 10.80
CA TYR A 68 4.28 2.47 10.92
C TYR A 68 5.76 2.40 10.56
N GLU A 69 6.17 3.25 9.62
CA GLU A 69 7.57 3.49 9.28
C GLU A 69 7.98 4.91 9.70
N PRO A 70 8.85 5.05 10.72
CA PRO A 70 9.20 6.37 11.27
C PRO A 70 9.81 7.36 10.28
N TRP A 71 10.41 6.86 9.19
CA TRP A 71 10.99 7.70 8.15
C TRP A 71 9.92 8.40 7.29
N ILE A 72 8.70 7.83 7.18
CA ILE A 72 7.61 8.42 6.39
C ILE A 72 7.10 9.69 7.06
N ASP A 73 6.94 9.69 8.39
CA ASP A 73 6.59 10.89 9.16
C ASP A 73 7.05 10.71 10.61
N SER A 74 8.18 11.33 10.94
CA SER A 74 8.76 11.26 12.28
C SER A 74 7.96 12.06 13.31
N GLN A 75 7.27 13.13 12.88
CA GLN A 75 6.45 13.95 13.76
C GLN A 75 5.18 13.21 14.15
N GLU A 76 4.55 12.52 13.20
CA GLU A 76 3.40 11.69 13.48
C GLU A 76 3.77 10.45 14.31
N TRP A 77 5.00 9.94 14.19
CA TRP A 77 5.55 8.91 15.07
C TRP A 77 5.74 9.42 16.51
N ALA A 78 6.15 10.68 16.66
CA ALA A 78 6.17 11.31 17.97
C ALA A 78 4.75 11.50 18.54
N ASN A 79 3.76 11.81 17.69
CA ASN A 79 2.35 11.97 18.10
C ASN A 79 1.71 10.65 18.58
N THR A 80 2.21 9.48 18.18
CA THR A 80 1.80 8.18 18.76
C THR A 80 2.46 7.92 20.13
N GLY A 81 3.35 8.81 20.58
CA GLY A 81 4.13 8.62 21.80
C GLY A 81 5.31 7.66 21.64
N CYS A 82 5.62 7.25 20.40
CA CYS A 82 6.67 6.29 20.07
C CYS A 82 8.00 6.94 19.65
N GLU A 83 8.18 8.25 19.89
CA GLU A 83 9.44 8.93 19.58
C GLU A 83 10.64 8.19 20.19
N GLY A 84 11.68 7.97 19.39
CA GLY A 84 12.90 7.25 19.78
C GLY A 84 12.78 5.73 19.77
N GLU A 85 11.57 5.18 19.63
CA GLU A 85 11.35 3.74 19.47
C GLU A 85 11.68 3.32 18.02
N LYS A 86 12.29 2.14 17.88
CA LYS A 86 12.77 1.64 16.58
C LYS A 86 11.69 0.93 15.77
N SER A 87 10.63 0.48 16.41
CA SER A 87 9.53 -0.26 15.79
C SER A 87 8.23 -0.11 16.60
N GLU A 88 7.11 -0.47 16.01
CA GLU A 88 5.83 -0.61 16.73
C GLU A 88 5.94 -1.61 17.87
N PHE A 89 6.67 -2.71 17.68
CA PHE A 89 6.90 -3.71 18.72
C PHE A 89 7.60 -3.10 19.94
N ASP A 90 8.71 -2.39 19.73
CA ASP A 90 9.44 -1.73 20.80
C ASP A 90 8.57 -0.68 21.50
N CYS A 91 7.77 0.07 20.72
CA CYS A 91 6.85 1.05 21.29
C CYS A 91 5.78 0.41 22.17
N VAL A 92 5.08 -0.62 21.70
CA VAL A 92 4.04 -1.31 22.48
C VAL A 92 4.63 -1.93 23.74
N MET A 93 5.81 -2.56 23.63
CA MET A 93 6.53 -3.14 24.77
C MET A 93 6.90 -2.09 25.82
N ASN A 94 7.36 -0.92 25.40
CA ASN A 94 7.83 0.13 26.32
C ASN A 94 6.69 0.98 26.90
N LYS A 95 5.62 1.22 26.14
CA LYS A 95 4.48 2.07 26.56
C LYS A 95 3.38 1.29 27.29
N GLY A 96 3.28 -0.01 27.04
CA GLY A 96 2.19 -0.87 27.49
C GLY A 96 0.99 -0.82 26.54
N GLN A 97 0.28 -1.95 26.46
CA GLN A 97 -0.79 -2.21 25.49
C GLN A 97 -1.86 -1.12 25.45
N ASP A 98 -2.51 -0.83 26.59
CA ASP A 98 -3.64 0.13 26.63
C ASP A 98 -3.28 1.54 26.14
N VAL A 99 -2.05 1.98 26.45
CA VAL A 99 -1.56 3.30 26.03
C VAL A 99 -1.25 3.29 24.54
N ALA A 100 -0.56 2.25 24.07
CA ALA A 100 -0.23 2.10 22.66
C ALA A 100 -1.50 2.01 21.80
N ASP A 101 -2.46 1.16 22.17
CA ASP A 101 -3.73 0.98 21.45
C ASP A 101 -4.49 2.30 21.31
N LYS A 102 -4.62 3.06 22.41
CA LYS A 102 -5.26 4.37 22.39
C LYS A 102 -4.56 5.33 21.42
N ASN A 103 -3.24 5.35 21.42
CA ASN A 103 -2.45 6.25 20.59
C ASN A 103 -2.48 5.86 19.10
N PHE A 104 -2.37 4.57 18.79
CA PHE A 104 -2.49 4.05 17.42
C PHE A 104 -3.90 4.22 16.86
N GLN A 105 -4.95 4.01 17.65
CA GLN A 105 -6.33 4.33 17.23
C GLN A 105 -6.52 5.81 16.91
N ALA A 106 -5.90 6.70 17.67
CA ALA A 106 -5.92 8.12 17.38
C ALA A 106 -5.16 8.45 16.09
N HIS A 107 -4.08 7.71 15.80
CA HIS A 107 -3.31 7.84 14.56
C HIS A 107 -4.12 7.38 13.35
N TRP A 108 -4.75 6.20 13.39
CA TRP A 108 -5.57 5.67 12.30
C TRP A 108 -6.70 6.62 11.89
N LYS A 109 -7.29 7.34 12.86
CA LYS A 109 -8.36 8.33 12.60
C LYS A 109 -7.89 9.58 11.87
N ARG A 110 -6.62 9.97 12.04
CA ARG A 110 -6.08 11.24 11.50
C ARG A 110 -5.18 11.04 10.30
N TRP A 111 -4.52 9.88 10.20
CA TRP A 111 -3.51 9.63 9.18
C TRP A 111 -4.10 9.54 7.79
N ILE A 112 -5.12 8.73 7.53
CA ILE A 112 -5.82 8.73 6.23
C ILE A 112 -7.29 9.08 6.48
N ASN A 113 -7.79 10.12 5.82
CA ASN A 113 -9.17 10.58 5.98
C ASN A 113 -9.88 10.78 4.63
N GLN A 114 -11.15 11.19 4.65
CA GLN A 114 -11.96 11.35 3.44
C GLN A 114 -11.33 12.30 2.42
N THR A 115 -10.68 13.37 2.87
CA THR A 115 -9.99 14.33 1.98
C THR A 115 -8.88 13.66 1.19
N ASP A 116 -8.14 12.73 1.83
CA ASP A 116 -7.10 11.97 1.14
C ASP A 116 -7.71 11.08 0.05
N LEU A 117 -8.83 10.40 0.34
CA LEU A 117 -9.53 9.54 -0.62
C LEU A 117 -10.11 10.36 -1.79
N ASP A 118 -10.70 11.52 -1.50
CA ASP A 118 -11.24 12.43 -2.52
C ASP A 118 -10.12 12.96 -3.42
N GLU A 119 -8.95 13.31 -2.86
CA GLU A 119 -7.79 13.71 -3.66
C GLU A 119 -7.30 12.56 -4.54
N MET A 120 -7.19 11.33 -4.00
CA MET A 120 -6.79 10.15 -4.78
C MET A 120 -7.70 9.95 -6.00
N LEU A 121 -9.02 9.98 -5.78
CA LEU A 121 -10.02 9.86 -6.85
C LEU A 121 -9.90 11.01 -7.85
N SER A 122 -9.66 12.23 -7.37
CA SER A 122 -9.47 13.41 -8.24
C SER A 122 -8.24 13.32 -9.15
N TYR A 123 -7.26 12.49 -8.79
CA TYR A 123 -6.07 12.19 -9.59
C TYR A 123 -6.24 10.96 -10.50
N GLY A 124 -7.45 10.38 -10.55
CA GLY A 124 -7.75 9.21 -11.37
C GLY A 124 -7.18 7.90 -10.83
N LEU A 125 -6.78 7.87 -9.55
CA LEU A 125 -6.38 6.63 -8.89
C LEU A 125 -7.61 5.73 -8.66
N ASN A 126 -7.44 4.43 -8.86
CA ASN A 126 -8.51 3.43 -8.78
C ASN A 126 -8.22 2.30 -7.78
N THR A 127 -7.04 2.29 -7.16
CA THR A 127 -6.59 1.22 -6.27
C THR A 127 -5.82 1.78 -5.08
N ILE A 128 -6.04 1.23 -3.89
CA ILE A 128 -5.19 1.42 -2.72
C ILE A 128 -4.58 0.09 -2.30
N ARG A 129 -3.29 0.09 -1.92
CA ARG A 129 -2.63 -1.05 -1.26
C ARG A 129 -2.43 -0.70 0.21
N VAL A 130 -2.91 -1.57 1.09
CA VAL A 130 -2.89 -1.35 2.54
C VAL A 130 -1.98 -2.39 3.18
N PRO A 131 -0.75 -2.01 3.60
CA PRO A 131 0.10 -2.88 4.41
C PRO A 131 -0.56 -3.18 5.76
N LEU A 132 -0.63 -4.44 6.14
CA LEU A 132 -1.21 -4.90 7.41
C LEU A 132 -0.22 -5.79 8.14
N GLY A 133 0.05 -5.48 9.40
CA GLY A 133 0.84 -6.33 10.27
C GLY A 133 0.02 -7.55 10.70
N TYR A 134 0.65 -8.72 10.82
CA TYR A 134 -0.05 -9.93 11.28
C TYR A 134 -0.63 -9.75 12.69
N TRP A 135 -0.03 -8.88 13.52
CA TRP A 135 -0.44 -8.55 14.88
C TRP A 135 -1.78 -7.81 14.98
N LEU A 136 -2.33 -7.32 13.86
CA LEU A 136 -3.68 -6.73 13.81
C LEU A 136 -4.78 -7.79 13.88
N LYS A 137 -4.44 -9.07 13.73
CA LYS A 137 -5.35 -10.19 13.99
C LYS A 137 -5.19 -10.61 15.45
N GLU A 138 -6.15 -10.18 16.28
CA GLU A 138 -6.14 -10.37 17.74
C GLU A 138 -6.15 -11.86 18.18
N ASP A 139 -6.50 -12.81 17.28
CA ASP A 139 -6.61 -14.26 17.54
C ASP A 139 -5.44 -15.11 16.98
N VAL A 140 -4.25 -14.55 16.74
CA VAL A 140 -3.10 -15.34 16.26
C VAL A 140 -2.42 -16.09 17.42
N ASP A 141 -2.65 -17.40 17.48
CA ASP A 141 -2.02 -18.36 18.41
C ASP A 141 -0.52 -18.59 18.12
N ASN A 142 0.26 -18.92 19.15
CA ASN A 142 1.71 -19.20 19.13
C ASN A 142 2.09 -20.51 18.40
N SER A 143 1.15 -21.19 17.75
CA SER A 143 1.34 -22.49 17.08
C SER A 143 1.46 -22.39 15.55
N GLU A 144 1.54 -21.19 14.98
CA GLU A 144 1.46 -21.02 13.53
C GLU A 144 2.52 -21.81 12.75
N HIS A 145 2.02 -22.70 11.90
CA HIS A 145 2.77 -23.45 10.91
C HIS A 145 2.54 -22.83 9.53
N PHE A 146 3.62 -22.36 8.90
CA PHE A 146 3.57 -21.82 7.54
C PHE A 146 3.10 -22.87 6.50
N PRO A 147 2.44 -22.45 5.40
CA PRO A 147 1.67 -23.36 4.56
C PRO A 147 2.52 -24.42 3.84
N LYS A 148 2.17 -25.69 4.03
CA LYS A 148 2.42 -26.75 3.05
C LYS A 148 1.43 -26.54 1.89
N ALA A 149 1.92 -25.99 0.77
CA ALA A 149 1.26 -25.80 -0.53
C ALA A 149 -0.28 -25.62 -0.49
N ILE A 150 -0.75 -24.36 -0.52
CA ILE A 150 -2.18 -23.95 -0.47
C ILE A 150 -3.09 -24.85 -1.33
N ARG A 151 -2.65 -25.23 -2.53
CA ARG A 151 -3.40 -26.09 -3.46
C ARG A 151 -3.62 -27.52 -2.94
N ASN A 152 -2.63 -28.12 -2.30
CA ASN A 152 -2.78 -29.47 -1.73
C ASN A 152 -3.80 -29.49 -0.57
N VAL A 153 -3.91 -28.38 0.16
CA VAL A 153 -4.91 -28.21 1.22
C VAL A 153 -6.31 -28.06 0.61
N GLU A 154 -6.47 -27.20 -0.41
CA GLU A 154 -7.74 -27.03 -1.13
C GLU A 154 -8.24 -28.34 -1.74
N ASP A 155 -7.34 -29.12 -2.35
CA ASP A 155 -7.67 -30.42 -2.93
C ASP A 155 -8.12 -31.43 -1.87
N LYS A 156 -7.42 -31.48 -0.72
CA LYS A 156 -7.81 -32.31 0.42
C LYS A 156 -9.18 -31.91 0.98
N LEU A 157 -9.47 -30.62 1.00
CA LEU A 157 -10.75 -30.07 1.45
C LEU A 157 -11.84 -30.12 0.36
N LYS A 158 -11.52 -30.60 -0.84
CA LYS A 158 -12.43 -30.69 -2.01
C LYS A 158 -13.04 -29.33 -2.37
N VAL A 159 -12.28 -28.26 -2.21
CA VAL A 159 -12.68 -26.91 -2.64
C VAL A 159 -12.88 -26.92 -4.16
N THR A 160 -14.05 -26.48 -4.62
CA THR A 160 -14.32 -26.45 -6.06
C THR A 160 -13.49 -25.38 -6.74
N SER A 161 -13.19 -25.52 -8.03
CA SER A 161 -12.29 -24.59 -8.77
C SER A 161 -12.70 -23.12 -8.67
N LYS A 162 -14.01 -22.83 -8.60
CA LYS A 162 -14.56 -21.48 -8.44
C LYS A 162 -14.43 -20.91 -7.02
N ASP A 163 -14.19 -21.76 -6.02
CA ASP A 163 -14.10 -21.41 -4.60
C ASP A 163 -12.65 -21.40 -4.10
N ARG A 164 -11.68 -21.72 -4.98
CA ARG A 164 -10.24 -21.68 -4.66
C ARG A 164 -9.77 -20.25 -4.44
N LEU A 165 -8.79 -20.09 -3.56
CA LEU A 165 -8.16 -18.81 -3.24
C LEU A 165 -7.34 -18.29 -4.42
N HIS A 166 -7.41 -16.98 -4.63
CA HIS A 166 -6.40 -16.26 -5.40
C HIS A 166 -5.14 -16.10 -4.53
N ILE A 167 -3.98 -16.34 -5.13
CA ILE A 167 -2.71 -16.25 -4.42
C ILE A 167 -1.89 -15.15 -5.08
N GLN A 168 -1.49 -14.14 -4.32
CA GLN A 168 -0.50 -13.16 -4.77
C GLN A 168 0.84 -13.44 -4.10
N MET A 169 1.90 -13.54 -4.88
CA MET A 169 3.26 -13.85 -4.41
C MET A 169 4.25 -12.78 -4.89
N MET A 170 5.35 -12.57 -4.19
CA MET A 170 6.43 -11.76 -4.73
C MET A 170 7.00 -12.41 -6.00
N GLY A 171 7.18 -11.64 -7.06
CA GLY A 171 7.76 -12.09 -8.32
C GLY A 171 9.26 -12.38 -8.20
N SER A 172 9.80 -13.12 -9.17
CA SER A 172 11.21 -13.47 -9.24
C SER A 172 12.13 -12.25 -9.25
N LEU A 173 11.64 -11.14 -9.80
CA LEU A 173 12.37 -9.88 -9.90
C LEU A 173 12.51 -9.12 -8.56
N TRP A 174 11.81 -9.56 -7.50
CA TRP A 174 12.03 -9.09 -6.13
C TRP A 174 13.36 -9.60 -5.54
N GLY A 175 14.00 -10.59 -6.17
CA GLY A 175 15.31 -11.09 -5.75
C GLY A 175 15.28 -12.11 -4.60
N SER A 176 14.09 -12.60 -4.22
CA SER A 176 13.91 -13.61 -3.16
C SER A 176 13.82 -15.06 -3.68
N GLY A 177 14.30 -15.31 -4.90
CA GLY A 177 14.24 -16.62 -5.57
C GLY A 177 13.06 -16.75 -6.55
N LYS A 178 12.78 -17.97 -7.00
CA LYS A 178 11.69 -18.25 -7.95
C LYS A 178 10.42 -18.67 -7.19
N PRO A 179 9.37 -17.84 -7.16
CA PRO A 179 8.17 -18.09 -6.33
C PRO A 179 7.38 -19.34 -6.75
N THR A 180 7.60 -19.82 -7.97
CA THR A 180 6.93 -21.00 -8.53
C THR A 180 7.74 -22.29 -8.47
N GLU A 181 8.97 -22.26 -7.92
CA GLU A 181 9.90 -23.41 -7.96
C GLU A 181 9.30 -24.69 -7.36
N PHE A 182 8.52 -24.57 -6.29
CA PHE A 182 7.93 -25.71 -5.58
C PHE A 182 6.41 -25.80 -5.73
N LEU A 183 5.83 -25.09 -6.70
CA LEU A 183 4.39 -25.11 -6.96
C LEU A 183 4.07 -26.04 -8.14
N GLY A 184 3.27 -27.08 -7.89
CA GLY A 184 2.75 -27.97 -8.93
C GLY A 184 1.57 -27.38 -9.74
N ASP A 185 0.96 -26.30 -9.25
CA ASP A 185 -0.19 -25.62 -9.86
C ASP A 185 -0.13 -24.11 -9.56
N THR A 186 -0.09 -23.29 -10.62
CA THR A 186 -0.11 -21.82 -10.57
C THR A 186 -1.45 -21.22 -11.00
N SER A 187 -2.52 -22.01 -11.03
CA SER A 187 -3.87 -21.51 -11.27
C SER A 187 -4.21 -20.44 -10.23
N PHE A 188 -4.89 -19.37 -10.67
CA PHE A 188 -5.27 -18.21 -9.83
C PHE A 188 -4.11 -17.50 -9.11
N THR A 189 -2.86 -17.65 -9.57
CA THR A 189 -1.76 -16.84 -9.07
C THR A 189 -1.70 -15.49 -9.77
N ALA A 190 -1.25 -14.49 -9.03
CA ALA A 190 -0.74 -13.22 -9.53
C ALA A 190 0.57 -12.92 -8.78
N PHE A 191 1.36 -12.00 -9.31
CA PHE A 191 2.64 -11.64 -8.73
C PHE A 191 2.69 -10.16 -8.35
N ASP A 192 3.39 -9.85 -7.26
CA ASP A 192 3.76 -8.50 -6.85
C ASP A 192 5.25 -8.28 -7.13
N ASP A 193 5.59 -7.17 -7.74
CA ASP A 193 6.97 -6.78 -7.96
C ASP A 193 7.22 -5.37 -7.42
N HIS A 194 8.35 -5.17 -6.76
CA HIS A 194 8.75 -3.85 -6.28
C HIS A 194 9.94 -3.37 -7.07
N ARG A 195 9.84 -2.15 -7.61
CA ARG A 195 10.81 -1.62 -8.55
C ARG A 195 11.34 -0.27 -8.10
N TYR A 196 12.55 -0.28 -7.57
CA TYR A 196 13.30 0.92 -7.17
C TYR A 196 14.63 1.01 -7.94
N LEU A 197 14.81 2.05 -8.76
CA LEU A 197 16.12 2.34 -9.38
C LEU A 197 17.15 2.86 -8.36
N LYS A 198 16.69 3.44 -7.25
CA LYS A 198 17.51 3.94 -6.13
C LYS A 198 18.59 2.95 -5.68
N TRP A 199 18.29 1.66 -5.70
CA TRP A 199 19.21 0.60 -5.24
C TRP A 199 19.70 -0.32 -6.36
N ASP A 200 19.38 -0.01 -7.61
CA ASP A 200 19.76 -0.82 -8.76
C ASP A 200 21.14 -0.40 -9.28
N THR A 201 22.18 -1.07 -8.77
CA THR A 201 23.58 -0.80 -9.14
C THR A 201 23.93 -1.22 -10.57
N SER A 202 23.03 -1.91 -11.28
CA SER A 202 23.23 -2.28 -12.68
C SER A 202 22.91 -1.15 -13.67
N VAL A 203 22.31 -0.07 -13.17
CA VAL A 203 21.87 1.08 -13.97
C VAL A 203 22.78 2.26 -13.65
N GLU A 204 23.34 2.88 -14.69
CA GLU A 204 24.11 4.12 -14.53
C GLU A 204 23.28 5.19 -13.83
N VAL A 205 23.87 5.87 -12.84
CA VAL A 205 23.22 6.94 -12.07
C VAL A 205 23.22 8.24 -12.88
N SER A 206 22.31 8.31 -13.85
CA SER A 206 22.06 9.52 -14.65
C SER A 206 20.61 9.61 -15.11
N HIS A 207 20.13 10.84 -15.36
CA HIS A 207 18.77 11.08 -15.83
C HIS A 207 18.43 10.29 -17.11
N GLY A 208 19.36 10.27 -18.07
CA GLY A 208 19.18 9.57 -19.34
C GLY A 208 19.10 8.05 -19.17
N ALA A 209 19.97 7.47 -18.32
CA ALA A 209 19.96 6.05 -18.05
C ALA A 209 18.68 5.62 -17.31
N TYR A 210 18.18 6.42 -16.36
CA TYR A 210 16.97 6.11 -15.60
C TYR A 210 15.73 6.12 -16.50
N ILE A 211 15.56 7.14 -17.35
CA ILE A 211 14.48 7.18 -18.33
C ILE A 211 14.57 5.98 -19.28
N LYS A 212 15.77 5.73 -19.86
CA LYS A 212 15.98 4.62 -20.80
C LYS A 212 15.65 3.27 -20.17
N LYS A 213 16.13 3.04 -18.94
CA LYS A 213 15.88 1.80 -18.20
C LYS A 213 14.40 1.63 -17.93
N SER A 214 13.73 2.64 -17.37
CA SER A 214 12.30 2.59 -17.07
C SER A 214 11.46 2.33 -18.32
N CYS A 215 11.76 2.93 -19.47
CA CYS A 215 11.04 2.64 -20.72
C CYS A 215 11.16 1.19 -21.22
N SER A 216 12.20 0.47 -20.77
CA SER A 216 12.47 -0.92 -21.16
C SER A 216 12.15 -1.94 -20.06
N ASP A 217 11.66 -1.50 -18.90
CA ASP A 217 11.43 -2.38 -17.75
C ASP A 217 10.16 -3.22 -17.95
N ASP A 218 10.34 -4.41 -18.51
CA ASP A 218 9.34 -5.47 -18.45
C ASP A 218 9.42 -6.17 -17.08
N ARG A 219 8.38 -5.99 -16.26
CA ARG A 219 8.29 -6.54 -14.90
C ARG A 219 7.36 -7.76 -14.80
N ASN A 220 6.89 -8.29 -15.92
CA ASN A 220 5.89 -9.37 -15.95
C ASN A 220 6.51 -10.75 -16.23
N THR A 221 7.56 -11.12 -15.50
CA THR A 221 8.30 -12.38 -15.72
C THR A 221 7.50 -13.62 -15.30
N ASP A 222 6.79 -13.56 -14.18
CA ASP A 222 6.12 -14.74 -13.60
C ASP A 222 4.64 -14.84 -14.00
N GLY A 223 3.98 -13.68 -14.20
CA GLY A 223 2.72 -13.52 -14.91
C GLY A 223 1.45 -14.12 -14.27
N PRO A 224 0.36 -13.34 -14.12
CA PRO A 224 0.23 -11.89 -14.29
C PRO A 224 0.79 -11.11 -13.08
N THR A 225 1.48 -9.99 -13.32
CA THR A 225 2.16 -9.18 -12.28
C THR A 225 1.50 -7.82 -12.05
N ILE A 226 1.57 -7.28 -10.83
CA ILE A 226 1.34 -5.89 -10.45
C ILE A 226 2.68 -5.32 -9.97
N VAL A 227 3.03 -4.09 -10.37
CA VAL A 227 4.16 -3.38 -9.73
C VAL A 227 3.64 -2.71 -8.46
N GLY A 228 3.66 -3.42 -7.34
CA GLY A 228 2.99 -3.00 -6.10
C GLY A 228 3.74 -1.95 -5.30
N GLU A 229 5.03 -1.73 -5.57
CA GLU A 229 5.79 -0.64 -4.97
C GLU A 229 6.87 -0.08 -5.91
N TRP A 230 7.01 1.23 -5.93
CA TRP A 230 8.02 2.00 -6.66
C TRP A 230 7.92 3.48 -6.24
N SER A 231 8.94 4.29 -6.51
CA SER A 231 8.93 5.72 -6.17
C SER A 231 9.76 6.56 -7.15
N LEU A 232 9.93 7.86 -6.86
CA LEU A 232 10.83 8.76 -7.59
C LEU A 232 12.15 8.99 -6.83
N ALA A 233 12.44 8.17 -5.83
CA ALA A 233 13.66 8.31 -5.05
C ALA A 233 14.90 7.83 -5.83
N VAL A 234 16.05 8.42 -5.52
CA VAL A 234 17.32 8.22 -6.21
C VAL A 234 18.40 7.89 -5.19
N PRO A 235 19.59 7.37 -5.57
CA PRO A 235 20.59 6.90 -4.63
C PRO A 235 20.97 7.92 -3.54
N ASP A 236 21.17 7.46 -2.30
CA ASP A 236 21.39 8.32 -1.11
C ASP A 236 22.60 9.25 -1.26
N ASP A 237 23.63 8.80 -1.96
CA ASP A 237 24.87 9.53 -2.18
C ASP A 237 24.74 10.70 -3.17
N VAL A 238 23.70 10.68 -4.03
CA VAL A 238 23.44 11.74 -5.01
C VAL A 238 22.17 12.55 -4.75
N GLU A 239 21.25 12.05 -3.91
CA GLU A 239 19.90 12.60 -3.75
C GLU A 239 19.84 14.06 -3.26
N LYS A 240 20.95 14.58 -2.70
CA LYS A 240 21.10 15.95 -2.19
C LYS A 240 21.88 16.88 -3.13
N THR A 241 22.30 16.41 -4.29
CA THR A 241 23.02 17.22 -5.28
C THR A 241 22.05 18.04 -6.14
N ASP A 242 22.53 19.14 -6.72
CA ASP A 242 21.71 20.01 -7.61
C ASP A 242 21.16 19.26 -8.83
N ALA A 243 21.90 18.25 -9.30
CA ALA A 243 21.51 17.40 -10.41
C ALA A 243 20.28 16.55 -10.10
N TRP A 244 19.98 16.29 -8.82
CA TRP A 244 18.88 15.42 -8.37
C TRP A 244 17.91 16.13 -7.42
N ASN A 245 18.01 17.45 -7.33
CA ASN A 245 17.15 18.23 -6.44
C ASN A 245 15.70 18.23 -6.96
N PRO A 246 14.72 17.74 -6.17
CA PRO A 246 13.33 17.63 -6.61
C PRO A 246 12.70 18.99 -6.96
N GLN A 247 13.16 20.09 -6.37
CA GLN A 247 12.59 21.40 -6.65
C GLN A 247 13.09 22.01 -7.96
N THR A 248 14.32 21.72 -8.38
CA THR A 248 14.92 22.28 -9.59
C THR A 248 14.84 21.35 -10.80
N GLN A 249 14.69 20.03 -10.58
CA GLN A 249 14.70 19.00 -11.63
C GLN A 249 13.31 18.45 -11.97
N LYS A 250 12.25 19.24 -11.79
CA LYS A 250 10.85 18.80 -11.97
C LYS A 250 10.56 18.22 -13.36
N GLU A 251 11.18 18.77 -14.41
CA GLU A 251 11.01 18.26 -15.78
C GLU A 251 11.53 16.83 -15.92
N PHE A 252 12.70 16.53 -15.34
CA PHE A 252 13.24 15.18 -15.30
C PHE A 252 12.29 14.23 -14.55
N TYR A 253 11.86 14.61 -13.34
CA TYR A 253 10.97 13.76 -12.53
C TYR A 253 9.62 13.51 -13.20
N THR A 254 9.07 14.49 -13.92
CA THR A 254 7.84 14.34 -14.71
C THR A 254 8.03 13.31 -15.83
N LYS A 255 9.13 13.42 -16.58
CA LYS A 255 9.46 12.48 -17.64
C LYS A 255 9.72 11.08 -17.10
N TRP A 256 10.43 10.98 -15.98
CA TRP A 256 10.78 9.71 -15.39
C TRP A 256 9.58 8.99 -14.77
N PHE A 257 8.67 9.72 -14.12
CA PHE A 257 7.36 9.18 -13.70
C PHE A 257 6.60 8.59 -14.89
N SER A 258 6.51 9.35 -16.00
CA SER A 258 5.80 8.92 -17.21
C SER A 258 6.42 7.66 -17.83
N ALA A 259 7.75 7.59 -17.90
CA ALA A 259 8.46 6.42 -18.39
C ALA A 259 8.16 5.15 -17.57
N GLN A 260 8.14 5.27 -16.24
CA GLN A 260 7.79 4.16 -15.34
C GLN A 260 6.33 3.73 -15.54
N VAL A 261 5.38 4.67 -15.51
CA VAL A 261 3.95 4.38 -15.71
C VAL A 261 3.69 3.70 -17.05
N HIS A 262 4.25 4.21 -18.15
CA HIS A 262 4.06 3.63 -19.48
C HIS A 262 4.56 2.19 -19.56
N ALA A 263 5.74 1.91 -18.99
CA ALA A 263 6.27 0.55 -18.97
C ALA A 263 5.39 -0.39 -18.12
N TYR A 264 4.99 0.04 -16.93
CA TYR A 264 4.15 -0.79 -16.05
C TYR A 264 2.78 -1.04 -16.68
N GLU A 265 2.11 -0.02 -17.23
CA GLU A 265 0.82 -0.20 -17.89
C GLU A 265 0.92 -1.02 -19.19
N LYS A 266 2.06 -0.99 -19.88
CA LYS A 266 2.28 -1.80 -21.07
C LYS A 266 2.50 -3.28 -20.74
N HIS A 267 3.30 -3.57 -19.73
CA HIS A 267 3.82 -4.93 -19.48
C HIS A 267 3.08 -5.68 -18.36
N THR A 268 2.49 -4.98 -17.39
CA THR A 268 1.88 -5.59 -16.19
C THR A 268 0.38 -5.28 -16.10
N LEU A 269 -0.25 -5.66 -14.99
CA LEU A 269 -1.63 -5.28 -14.67
C LEU A 269 -1.78 -3.81 -14.24
N GLY A 270 -0.67 -3.12 -14.01
CA GLY A 270 -0.60 -1.75 -13.54
C GLY A 270 0.35 -1.60 -12.36
N TRP A 271 0.17 -0.53 -11.60
CA TRP A 271 1.16 -0.05 -10.64
C TRP A 271 0.54 0.56 -9.39
N VAL A 272 1.29 0.51 -8.29
CA VAL A 272 0.94 1.13 -7.01
C VAL A 272 2.15 1.87 -6.46
N PHE A 273 2.07 3.20 -6.40
CA PHE A 273 3.17 4.06 -5.97
C PHE A 273 3.39 3.97 -4.46
N TRP A 274 4.64 3.91 -4.01
CA TRP A 274 5.02 4.01 -2.60
C TRP A 274 5.48 5.44 -2.28
N THR A 275 4.71 6.25 -1.55
CA THR A 275 3.39 6.04 -0.89
C THR A 275 2.44 7.21 -1.19
N TRP A 276 1.19 7.16 -0.73
CA TRP A 276 0.23 8.27 -0.89
C TRP A 276 0.78 9.59 -0.35
N LYS A 277 1.28 9.57 0.90
CA LYS A 277 1.86 10.74 1.54
C LYS A 277 2.98 10.39 2.51
N ALA A 278 3.90 11.33 2.65
CA ALA A 278 4.97 11.34 3.63
C ALA A 278 5.19 12.80 4.10
N ASN A 279 5.91 12.98 5.20
CA ASN A 279 6.30 14.27 5.74
C ASN A 279 7.81 14.41 5.67
N LEU A 280 8.31 14.75 4.48
CA LEU A 280 9.74 14.81 4.15
C LEU A 280 10.19 16.24 3.78
N GLY A 281 9.47 17.25 4.26
CA GLY A 281 9.68 18.64 3.85
C GLY A 281 9.39 18.82 2.36
N ASP A 282 10.33 19.42 1.63
CA ASP A 282 10.19 19.68 0.19
C ASP A 282 10.53 18.47 -0.69
N ASP A 283 10.84 17.31 -0.12
CA ASP A 283 11.13 16.09 -0.88
C ASP A 283 9.87 15.28 -1.16
N TYR A 284 9.32 15.43 -2.36
CA TYR A 284 8.13 14.70 -2.80
C TYR A 284 8.42 13.28 -3.32
N ARG A 285 9.68 12.83 -3.40
CA ARG A 285 10.04 11.64 -4.18
C ARG A 285 9.42 10.33 -3.67
N TRP A 286 8.97 10.32 -2.42
CA TRP A 286 8.24 9.21 -1.77
C TRP A 286 6.76 9.53 -1.49
N SER A 287 6.27 10.71 -1.88
CA SER A 287 4.92 11.18 -1.59
C SER A 287 4.18 11.51 -2.89
N TYR A 288 3.27 10.62 -3.31
CA TYR A 288 2.47 10.83 -4.52
C TYR A 288 1.71 12.17 -4.43
N ARG A 289 1.09 12.44 -3.29
CA ARG A 289 0.33 13.66 -3.03
C ARG A 289 1.19 14.90 -3.19
N ASP A 290 2.40 14.91 -2.64
CA ASP A 290 3.26 16.09 -2.70
C ASP A 290 3.89 16.24 -4.09
N ALA A 291 4.13 15.14 -4.81
CA ALA A 291 4.60 15.16 -6.20
C ALA A 291 3.52 15.72 -7.14
N ALA A 292 2.25 15.36 -6.90
CA ALA A 292 1.11 15.92 -7.61
C ALA A 292 0.95 17.42 -7.32
N ARG A 293 1.03 17.82 -6.04
CA ARG A 293 0.97 19.23 -5.63
C ARG A 293 2.15 20.06 -6.15
N ALA A 294 3.32 19.44 -6.31
CA ALA A 294 4.51 20.07 -6.90
C ALA A 294 4.44 20.23 -8.44
N GLY A 295 3.42 19.65 -9.09
CA GLY A 295 3.21 19.67 -10.53
C GLY A 295 4.03 18.64 -11.32
N VAL A 296 4.60 17.65 -10.63
CA VAL A 296 5.46 16.61 -11.22
C VAL A 296 4.64 15.42 -11.70
N ILE A 297 3.57 15.10 -10.96
CA ILE A 297 2.56 14.13 -11.38
C ILE A 297 1.32 14.93 -11.81
N PRO A 298 0.82 14.77 -13.05
CA PRO A 298 -0.39 15.47 -13.48
C PRO A 298 -1.63 14.90 -12.76
N LYS A 299 -2.63 15.75 -12.54
CA LYS A 299 -3.93 15.31 -11.99
C LYS A 299 -4.67 14.38 -12.95
N ASP A 300 -4.54 14.62 -14.25
CA ASP A 300 -5.04 13.74 -15.29
C ASP A 300 -3.90 12.79 -15.72
N LEU A 301 -3.96 11.54 -15.27
CA LEU A 301 -2.94 10.53 -15.61
C LEU A 301 -2.95 10.15 -17.10
N ASP A 302 -4.02 10.43 -17.84
CA ASP A 302 -4.04 10.22 -19.29
C ASP A 302 -3.34 11.36 -20.06
N SER A 303 -2.96 12.44 -19.36
CA SER A 303 -2.17 13.56 -19.91
C SER A 303 -0.66 13.39 -19.81
N LEU A 304 -0.18 12.22 -19.38
CA LEU A 304 1.25 11.95 -19.25
C LEU A 304 1.98 12.12 -20.59
N PRO A 305 3.15 12.79 -20.62
CA PRO A 305 3.92 12.94 -21.84
C PRO A 305 4.41 11.58 -22.36
N SER A 306 4.42 11.41 -23.69
CA SER A 306 5.12 10.29 -24.33
C SER A 306 6.62 10.47 -24.14
N VAL A 307 7.22 9.62 -23.32
CA VAL A 307 8.66 9.59 -23.03
C VAL A 307 9.32 8.35 -23.63
N CYS A 308 8.57 7.25 -23.60
CA CYS A 308 8.72 6.08 -24.43
C CYS A 308 7.72 6.21 -25.61
#